data_AF-A0AAV2TZC4-F1
#
_entry.id   AF-A0AAV2TZC4-F1
#
_cell.length_a   1.000
_cell.length_b   1.000
_cell.length_c   1.000
_cell.angle_alpha   90.00
_cell.angle_beta   90.00
_cell.angle_gamma   90.00
#
_symmetry.space_group_name_H-M   'P 1'
#
loop_
_entity.id
_entity.type
_entity.pdbx_description
1 polymer ?
#
loop_
_entity_poly.entity_id
_entity_poly.type
_entity_poly.pdbx_seq_one_letter_code
_entity_poly.pdbx_strand_id
1 'polypeptide(L)'
;MKYHTALERELKESALGIRLSKYHFHKLISAREMHFNECAFDTLESALVYAEATNTSIHYLLCEAYGLRSLAVDHTLSHLGRAQGLVYLLRGAVPLARRRRTILLPLDLLSKHHVTQESVLRLLRSDQSASCPATAADNSLCDVFHDIASVAHRHAIKAVKLGEEACTGKNARETEAAADSLTRTLLPRLLLPLIPISDYLDRLAEQGNFDPRKVDERVSGTLPFRLSWSAWRNVIPSGPRT
;
A
#
# COMPACT_ATOMS: atom_id res chain seq x y z
N MET A 1 -10.05 -14.00 -34.75
CA MET A 1 -10.71 -14.65 -33.60
C MET A 1 -10.62 -13.71 -32.41
N LYS A 2 -11.75 -13.29 -31.81
CA LYS A 2 -11.71 -12.57 -30.53
C LYS A 2 -11.50 -13.60 -29.43
N TYR A 3 -10.36 -13.56 -28.76
CA TYR A 3 -10.11 -14.42 -27.60
C TYR A 3 -10.88 -13.88 -26.41
N HIS A 4 -12.11 -14.36 -26.22
CA HIS A 4 -12.86 -14.07 -25.00
C HIS A 4 -12.28 -14.88 -23.86
N THR A 5 -11.51 -14.21 -23.01
CA THR A 5 -11.05 -14.80 -21.75
C THR A 5 -12.23 -14.83 -20.77
N ALA A 6 -12.24 -15.81 -19.86
CA ALA A 6 -13.23 -15.84 -18.79
C ALA A 6 -13.25 -14.51 -18.02
N LEU A 7 -12.08 -13.90 -17.79
CA LEU A 7 -11.94 -12.59 -17.16
C LEU A 7 -12.66 -11.47 -17.93
N GLU A 8 -12.53 -11.43 -19.26
CA GLU A 8 -13.20 -10.41 -20.09
C GLU A 8 -14.73 -10.56 -19.99
N ARG A 9 -15.24 -11.80 -19.97
CA ARG A 9 -16.67 -12.07 -19.80
C ARG A 9 -17.17 -11.64 -18.43
N GLU A 10 -16.53 -12.09 -17.36
CA GLU A 10 -16.95 -11.77 -15.99
C GLU A 10 -16.83 -10.27 -15.71
N LEU A 11 -15.81 -9.59 -16.23
CA LEU A 11 -15.68 -8.13 -16.10
C LEU A 11 -16.80 -7.41 -16.86
N LYS A 12 -17.11 -7.87 -18.09
CA LYS A 12 -18.22 -7.33 -18.87
C LYS A 12 -19.54 -7.49 -18.13
N GLU A 13 -19.82 -8.69 -17.60
CA GLU A 13 -21.02 -9.01 -16.83
C GLU A 13 -21.10 -8.20 -15.53
N SER A 14 -20.01 -8.12 -14.77
CA SER A 14 -19.93 -7.36 -13.52
C SER A 14 -20.03 -5.85 -13.75
N ALA A 15 -19.60 -5.36 -14.92
CA ALA A 15 -19.74 -3.96 -15.31
C ALA A 15 -21.13 -3.64 -15.88
N LEU A 16 -22.00 -4.63 -16.15
CA LEU A 16 -23.36 -4.35 -16.61
C LEU A 16 -24.13 -3.60 -15.52
N GLY A 17 -24.56 -2.38 -15.83
CA GLY A 17 -25.27 -1.51 -14.88
C GLY A 17 -24.37 -0.65 -13.99
N ILE A 18 -23.04 -0.86 -14.03
CA ILE A 18 -22.07 -0.08 -13.25
C ILE A 18 -21.28 0.86 -14.17
N ARG A 19 -21.16 2.13 -13.78
CA ARG A 19 -20.39 3.13 -14.54
C ARG A 19 -18.97 3.26 -13.99
N LEU A 20 -18.09 2.37 -14.44
CA LEU A 20 -16.65 2.42 -14.13
C LEU A 20 -15.90 3.33 -15.11
N SER A 21 -14.96 4.10 -14.59
CA SER A 21 -14.14 5.02 -15.37
C SER A 21 -13.04 4.28 -16.11
N LYS A 22 -13.05 4.42 -17.44
CA LYS A 22 -11.96 3.93 -18.30
C LYS A 22 -10.61 4.56 -17.91
N TYR A 23 -10.63 5.79 -17.39
CA TYR A 23 -9.40 6.50 -17.01
C TYR A 23 -8.61 5.74 -15.95
N HIS A 24 -9.26 5.21 -14.89
CA HIS A 24 -8.56 4.48 -13.84
C HIS A 24 -7.94 3.16 -14.33
N PHE A 25 -8.64 2.45 -15.24
CA PHE A 25 -8.06 1.29 -15.91
C PHE A 25 -6.83 1.66 -16.74
N HIS A 26 -6.91 2.70 -17.58
CA HIS A 26 -5.79 3.12 -18.40
C HIS A 26 -4.63 3.63 -17.55
N LYS A 27 -4.88 4.39 -16.47
CA LYS A 27 -3.85 4.86 -15.54
C LYS A 27 -3.10 3.67 -14.91
N LEU A 28 -3.83 2.66 -14.43
CA LEU A 28 -3.25 1.44 -13.86
C LEU A 28 -2.39 0.68 -14.89
N ILE A 29 -2.93 0.45 -16.09
CA ILE A 29 -2.26 -0.31 -17.15
C ILE A 29 -1.00 0.43 -17.60
N SER A 30 -1.14 1.72 -17.93
CA SER A 30 -0.03 2.55 -18.42
C SER A 30 1.10 2.64 -17.40
N ALA A 31 0.76 2.81 -16.11
CA ALA A 31 1.78 2.85 -15.04
C ALA A 31 2.56 1.54 -14.94
N ARG A 32 1.89 0.39 -15.08
CA ARG A 32 2.53 -0.93 -15.07
C ARG A 32 3.35 -1.20 -16.32
N GLU A 33 2.89 -0.74 -17.48
CA GLU A 33 3.61 -0.87 -18.74
C GLU A 33 4.92 -0.06 -18.72
N MET A 34 4.88 1.18 -18.25
CA MET A 34 6.07 2.02 -18.09
C MET A 34 7.11 1.37 -17.17
N HIS A 35 6.66 0.83 -16.03
CA HIS A 35 7.54 0.20 -15.05
C HIS A 35 7.83 -1.29 -15.33
N PHE A 36 7.38 -1.86 -16.46
CA PHE A 36 7.46 -3.31 -16.70
C PHE A 36 8.91 -3.85 -16.71
N ASN A 37 9.83 -3.08 -17.30
CA ASN A 37 11.25 -3.43 -17.39
C ASN A 37 12.14 -2.64 -16.42
N GLU A 38 11.55 -1.81 -15.57
CA GLU A 38 12.30 -1.00 -14.61
C GLU A 38 12.59 -1.80 -13.34
N CYS A 39 13.86 -1.89 -13.00
CA CYS A 39 14.33 -2.65 -11.84
C CYS A 39 14.40 -1.82 -10.56
N ALA A 40 14.24 -0.50 -10.59
CA ALA A 40 14.31 0.39 -9.43
C ALA A 40 13.57 1.72 -9.69
N PHE A 41 13.33 2.48 -8.62
CA PHE A 41 12.73 3.82 -8.68
C PHE A 41 13.84 4.87 -8.53
N ASP A 42 13.82 5.93 -9.34
CA ASP A 42 14.82 7.01 -9.21
C ASP A 42 14.74 7.71 -7.86
N THR A 43 13.51 7.97 -7.41
CA THR A 43 13.23 8.68 -6.15
C THR A 43 12.13 8.03 -5.34
N LEU A 44 12.09 8.30 -4.03
CA LEU A 44 10.98 7.86 -3.19
C LEU A 44 9.63 8.43 -3.68
N GLU A 45 9.64 9.66 -4.21
CA GLU A 45 8.45 10.29 -4.78
C GLU A 45 7.96 9.54 -6.03
N SER A 46 8.87 9.10 -6.91
CA SER A 46 8.49 8.29 -8.07
C SER A 46 7.84 6.96 -7.66
N ALA A 47 8.31 6.33 -6.58
CA ALA A 47 7.68 5.15 -6.01
C ALA A 47 6.27 5.42 -5.47
N LEU A 48 6.05 6.60 -4.85
CA LEU A 48 4.73 7.04 -4.39
C LEU A 48 3.76 7.31 -5.55
N VAL A 49 4.22 8.00 -6.60
CA VAL A 49 3.42 8.26 -7.80
C VAL A 49 3.00 6.95 -8.46
N TYR A 50 3.92 5.99 -8.58
CA TYR A 50 3.61 4.66 -9.07
C TYR A 50 2.62 3.91 -8.16
N ALA A 51 2.82 3.94 -6.85
CA ALA A 51 1.91 3.35 -5.87
C ALA A 51 0.49 3.93 -5.98
N GLU A 52 0.36 5.24 -6.21
CA GLU A 52 -0.92 5.89 -6.39
C GLU A 52 -1.57 5.50 -7.72
N ALA A 53 -0.81 5.52 -8.82
CA ALA A 53 -1.33 5.15 -10.14
C ALA A 53 -1.79 3.69 -10.20
N THR A 54 -1.19 2.81 -9.39
CA THR A 54 -1.53 1.38 -9.37
C THR A 54 -2.55 1.03 -8.30
N ASN A 55 -2.28 1.29 -7.03
CA ASN A 55 -3.16 0.86 -5.93
C ASN A 55 -4.41 1.75 -5.82
N THR A 56 -4.24 3.06 -5.92
CA THR A 56 -5.38 3.99 -5.77
C THR A 56 -6.37 3.87 -6.92
N SER A 57 -5.90 3.59 -8.15
CA SER A 57 -6.79 3.32 -9.29
C SER A 57 -7.76 2.16 -9.03
N ILE A 58 -7.31 1.11 -8.32
CA ILE A 58 -8.18 0.00 -7.93
C ILE A 58 -9.19 0.45 -6.88
N HIS A 59 -8.76 1.22 -5.88
CA HIS A 59 -9.65 1.77 -4.86
C HIS A 59 -10.72 2.70 -5.44
N TYR A 60 -10.36 3.54 -6.41
CA TYR A 60 -11.31 4.41 -7.12
C TYR A 60 -12.33 3.61 -7.93
N LEU A 61 -11.90 2.56 -8.64
CA LEU A 61 -12.82 1.66 -9.34
C LEU A 61 -13.78 0.95 -8.38
N LEU A 62 -13.32 0.56 -7.18
CA LEU A 62 -14.19 0.00 -6.14
C LEU A 62 -15.22 1.03 -5.66
N CYS A 63 -14.82 2.28 -5.41
CA CYS A 63 -15.75 3.36 -5.06
C CYS A 63 -16.80 3.59 -6.13
N GLU A 64 -16.38 3.67 -7.40
CA GLU A 64 -17.29 3.82 -8.54
C GLU A 64 -18.26 2.64 -8.65
N ALA A 65 -17.80 1.41 -8.34
CA ALA A 65 -18.65 0.23 -8.32
C ALA A 65 -19.78 0.32 -7.28
N TYR A 66 -19.51 0.95 -6.14
CA TYR A 66 -20.51 1.21 -5.11
C TYR A 66 -21.28 2.53 -5.29
N GLY A 67 -21.03 3.27 -6.38
CA GLY A 67 -21.65 4.58 -6.62
C GLY A 67 -21.18 5.68 -5.66
N LEU A 68 -20.08 5.47 -4.95
CA LEU A 68 -19.51 6.43 -4.01
C LEU A 68 -18.61 7.42 -4.76
N ARG A 69 -18.97 8.70 -4.73
CA ARG A 69 -18.19 9.79 -5.32
C ARG A 69 -18.07 10.92 -4.31
N SER A 70 -16.88 11.10 -3.75
CA SER A 70 -16.62 12.16 -2.77
C SER A 70 -15.14 12.50 -2.78
N LEU A 71 -14.82 13.79 -2.88
CA LEU A 71 -13.46 14.28 -2.87
C LEU A 71 -12.74 13.94 -1.55
N ALA A 72 -13.47 13.93 -0.43
CA ALA A 72 -12.91 13.52 0.87
C ALA A 72 -12.51 12.04 0.89
N VAL A 73 -13.34 11.18 0.26
CA VAL A 73 -13.03 9.76 0.07
C VAL A 73 -11.83 9.61 -0.87
N ASP A 74 -11.78 10.38 -1.95
CA ASP A 74 -10.70 10.27 -2.93
C ASP A 74 -9.33 10.64 -2.33
N HIS A 75 -9.29 11.69 -1.51
CA HIS A 75 -8.10 12.09 -0.75
C HIS A 75 -7.69 11.00 0.25
N THR A 76 -8.65 10.44 0.97
CA THR A 76 -8.42 9.35 1.93
C THR A 76 -7.80 8.13 1.25
N LEU A 77 -8.35 7.71 0.11
CA LEU A 77 -7.90 6.55 -0.64
C LEU A 77 -6.55 6.78 -1.34
N SER A 78 -6.24 8.01 -1.74
CA SER A 78 -4.90 8.35 -2.27
C SER A 78 -3.82 8.13 -1.21
N HIS A 79 -4.05 8.57 0.03
CA HIS A 79 -3.14 8.28 1.14
C HIS A 79 -3.07 6.77 1.45
N LEU A 80 -4.20 6.06 1.43
CA LEU A 80 -4.21 4.59 1.59
C LEU A 80 -3.36 3.90 0.51
N GLY A 81 -3.58 4.21 -0.76
CA GLY A 81 -2.90 3.56 -1.89
C GLY A 81 -1.39 3.80 -1.89
N ARG A 82 -0.96 5.01 -1.48
CA ARG A 82 0.45 5.35 -1.26
C ARG A 82 1.08 4.54 -0.14
N ALA A 83 0.43 4.48 1.04
CA ALA A 83 0.90 3.65 2.15
C ALA A 83 0.99 2.17 1.77
N GLN A 84 -0.05 1.67 1.10
CA GLN A 84 -0.13 0.29 0.62
C GLN A 84 1.01 -0.05 -0.35
N GLY A 85 1.30 0.84 -1.31
CA GLY A 85 2.36 0.61 -2.28
C GLY A 85 3.76 0.63 -1.68
N LEU A 86 4.03 1.53 -0.72
CA LEU A 86 5.31 1.52 0.00
C LEU A 86 5.47 0.25 0.86
N VAL A 87 4.40 -0.21 1.52
CA VAL A 87 4.42 -1.51 2.23
C VAL A 87 4.70 -2.67 1.28
N TYR A 88 4.19 -2.62 0.04
CA TYR A 88 4.50 -3.63 -0.97
C TYR A 88 5.98 -3.63 -1.35
N LEU A 89 6.60 -2.45 -1.41
CA LEU A 89 8.03 -2.28 -1.63
C LEU A 89 8.85 -2.92 -0.49
N LEU A 90 8.51 -2.57 0.75
CA LEU A 90 9.17 -3.07 1.96
C LEU A 90 9.08 -4.60 2.05
N ARG A 91 7.87 -5.17 2.01
CA ARG A 91 7.65 -6.62 2.13
C ARG A 91 8.17 -7.40 0.93
N GLY A 92 8.27 -6.76 -0.23
CA GLY A 92 8.73 -7.37 -1.47
C GLY A 92 10.25 -7.48 -1.56
N ALA A 93 10.99 -6.66 -0.81
CA ALA A 93 12.43 -6.53 -0.97
C ALA A 93 13.20 -7.85 -0.80
N VAL A 94 12.94 -8.59 0.30
CA VAL A 94 13.62 -9.86 0.58
C VAL A 94 13.23 -10.96 -0.43
N PRO A 95 11.93 -11.24 -0.69
CA PRO A 95 11.52 -12.23 -1.69
C PRO A 95 12.07 -11.94 -3.09
N LEU A 96 12.04 -10.67 -3.53
CA LEU A 96 12.54 -10.28 -4.84
C LEU A 96 14.06 -10.43 -4.95
N ALA A 97 14.80 -10.00 -3.92
CA ALA A 97 16.24 -10.17 -3.87
C ALA A 97 16.64 -11.66 -3.89
N ARG A 98 15.95 -12.51 -3.12
CA ARG A 98 16.25 -13.94 -3.01
C ARG A 98 15.86 -14.74 -4.25
N ARG A 99 14.65 -14.54 -4.78
CA ARG A 99 14.08 -15.36 -5.85
C ARG A 99 14.39 -14.82 -7.25
N ARG A 100 14.44 -13.50 -7.42
CA ARG A 100 14.59 -12.83 -8.72
C ARG A 100 15.89 -12.07 -8.88
N ARG A 101 16.66 -11.87 -7.81
CA ARG A 101 17.90 -11.08 -7.78
C ARG A 101 17.68 -9.62 -8.22
N THR A 102 16.51 -9.07 -7.92
CA THR A 102 16.09 -7.70 -8.28
C THR A 102 15.85 -6.86 -7.02
N ILE A 103 16.20 -5.57 -7.07
CA ILE A 103 15.95 -4.62 -5.97
C ILE A 103 15.11 -3.46 -6.46
N LEU A 104 13.83 -3.49 -6.11
CA LEU A 104 12.92 -2.36 -6.31
C LEU A 104 13.03 -1.43 -5.08
N LEU A 105 14.09 -0.63 -4.96
CA LEU A 105 14.20 0.39 -3.91
C LEU A 105 14.53 1.75 -4.55
N PRO A 106 14.14 2.87 -3.90
CA PRO A 106 14.47 4.21 -4.39
C PRO A 106 15.98 4.49 -4.37
N LEU A 107 16.54 4.91 -5.50
CA LEU A 107 17.98 5.13 -5.68
C LEU A 107 18.49 6.35 -4.90
N ASP A 108 17.66 7.38 -4.74
CA ASP A 108 17.93 8.54 -3.90
C ASP A 108 18.19 8.15 -2.43
N LEU A 109 17.39 7.24 -1.87
CA LEU A 109 17.57 6.76 -0.50
C LEU A 109 18.82 5.89 -0.35
N LEU A 110 19.11 5.04 -1.33
CA LEU A 110 20.36 4.26 -1.36
C LEU A 110 21.58 5.19 -1.36
N SER A 111 21.52 6.24 -2.18
CA SER A 111 22.57 7.25 -2.29
C SER A 111 22.73 8.06 -0.99
N LYS A 112 21.60 8.44 -0.36
CA LYS A 112 21.56 9.16 0.93
C LYS A 112 22.29 8.40 2.04
N HIS A 113 22.15 7.08 2.08
CA HIS A 113 22.76 6.21 3.09
C HIS A 113 24.08 5.57 2.63
N HIS A 114 24.63 6.02 1.50
CA HIS A 114 25.87 5.52 0.92
C HIS A 114 25.91 4.00 0.69
N VAL A 115 24.77 3.40 0.32
CA VAL A 115 24.64 1.96 0.06
C VAL A 115 24.50 1.72 -1.44
N THR A 116 25.30 0.81 -1.99
CA THR A 116 25.16 0.40 -3.39
C THR A 116 24.08 -0.67 -3.55
N GLN A 117 23.43 -0.73 -4.72
CA GLN A 117 22.45 -1.78 -5.03
C GLN A 117 23.04 -3.19 -4.85
N GLU A 118 24.28 -3.42 -5.30
CA GLU A 118 24.93 -4.72 -5.13
C GLU A 118 25.16 -5.07 -3.64
N SER A 119 25.48 -4.09 -2.79
CA SER A 119 25.58 -4.30 -1.34
C SER A 119 24.22 -4.69 -0.75
N VAL A 120 23.16 -3.95 -1.08
CA VAL A 120 21.78 -4.28 -0.68
C VAL A 120 21.41 -5.69 -1.13
N LEU A 121 21.73 -6.05 -2.38
CA LEU A 121 21.36 -7.34 -2.96
C LEU A 121 22.01 -8.48 -2.19
N ARG A 122 23.29 -8.31 -1.86
CA ARG A 122 24.05 -9.25 -1.05
C ARG A 122 23.44 -9.39 0.35
N LEU A 123 23.17 -8.27 1.02
CA LEU A 123 22.63 -8.24 2.38
C LEU A 123 21.25 -8.88 2.48
N LEU A 124 20.32 -8.57 1.57
CA LEU A 124 18.96 -9.13 1.56
C LEU A 124 18.93 -10.64 1.25
N ARG A 125 19.95 -11.12 0.52
CA ARG A 125 20.11 -12.54 0.19
C ARG A 125 20.78 -13.35 1.30
N SER A 126 21.66 -12.73 2.07
CA SER A 126 22.18 -13.36 3.28
C SER A 126 21.10 -13.47 4.35
N ASP A 127 21.05 -14.61 5.03
CA ASP A 127 20.33 -14.71 6.30
C ASP A 127 21.15 -14.01 7.37
N GLN A 128 20.52 -13.11 8.12
CA GLN A 128 21.17 -12.52 9.29
C GLN A 128 21.19 -13.60 10.38
N SER A 129 22.34 -14.25 10.60
CA SER A 129 22.46 -15.16 11.73
C SER A 129 22.47 -14.34 13.03
N ALA A 130 21.75 -14.80 14.05
CA ALA A 130 21.68 -14.12 15.35
C ALA A 130 23.04 -13.97 16.05
N SER A 131 24.11 -14.60 15.54
CA SER A 131 25.45 -14.64 16.13
C SER A 131 26.40 -13.55 15.64
N CYS A 132 26.06 -12.81 14.58
CA CYS A 132 26.95 -11.80 14.00
C CYS A 132 26.50 -10.39 14.40
N PRO A 133 27.40 -9.53 14.93
CA PRO A 133 27.07 -8.15 15.24
C PRO A 133 26.69 -7.40 13.96
N ALA A 134 25.74 -6.47 14.08
CA ALA A 134 25.30 -5.63 12.96
C ALA A 134 26.49 -4.83 12.41
N THR A 135 26.74 -4.97 11.12
CA THR A 135 27.78 -4.20 10.43
C THR A 135 27.28 -2.79 10.12
N ALA A 136 28.20 -1.86 9.82
CA ALA A 136 27.81 -0.53 9.37
C ALA A 136 26.88 -0.59 8.13
N ALA A 137 27.10 -1.55 7.23
CA ALA A 137 26.25 -1.76 6.06
C ALA A 137 24.85 -2.29 6.42
N ASP A 138 24.72 -3.09 7.49
CA ASP A 138 23.41 -3.50 8.00
C ASP A 138 22.64 -2.30 8.57
N ASN A 139 23.32 -1.40 9.29
CA ASN A 139 22.69 -0.20 9.82
C ASN A 139 22.20 0.70 8.69
N SER A 140 23.04 0.96 7.68
CA SER A 140 22.64 1.77 6.51
C SER A 140 21.49 1.13 5.72
N LEU A 141 21.43 -0.21 5.66
CA LEU A 141 20.27 -0.91 5.10
C LEU A 141 19.02 -0.61 5.94
N CYS A 142 19.07 -0.80 7.26
CA CYS A 142 17.95 -0.50 8.14
C CYS A 142 17.50 0.96 8.03
N ASP A 143 18.42 1.91 7.88
CA ASP A 143 18.11 3.33 7.71
C ASP A 143 17.32 3.62 6.41
N VAL A 144 17.65 2.93 5.31
CA VAL A 144 16.87 2.99 4.05
C VAL A 144 15.44 2.49 4.28
N PHE A 145 15.29 1.33 4.93
CA PHE A 145 13.97 0.74 5.20
C PHE A 145 13.17 1.58 6.20
N HIS A 146 13.84 2.18 7.18
CA HIS A 146 13.26 3.13 8.13
C HIS A 146 12.70 4.36 7.42
N ASP A 147 13.44 4.95 6.48
CA ASP A 147 12.96 6.12 5.72
C ASP A 147 11.69 5.80 4.92
N ILE A 148 11.67 4.66 4.22
CA ILE A 148 10.50 4.22 3.44
C ILE A 148 9.31 3.92 4.38
N ALA A 149 9.56 3.21 5.48
CA ALA A 149 8.53 2.87 6.47
C ALA A 149 7.95 4.12 7.14
N SER A 150 8.78 5.11 7.45
CA SER A 150 8.36 6.39 8.02
C SER A 150 7.40 7.14 7.10
N VAL A 151 7.66 7.14 5.79
CA VAL A 151 6.76 7.77 4.82
C VAL A 151 5.46 6.98 4.69
N ALA A 152 5.52 5.65 4.60
CA ALA A 152 4.34 4.79 4.57
C ALA A 152 3.45 5.00 5.81
N HIS A 153 4.06 5.08 6.99
CA HIS A 153 3.41 5.32 8.27
C HIS A 153 2.67 6.66 8.30
N ARG A 154 3.31 7.75 7.86
CA ARG A 154 2.66 9.07 7.75
C ARG A 154 1.43 9.04 6.83
N HIS A 155 1.52 8.36 5.69
CA HIS A 155 0.37 8.22 4.79
C HIS A 155 -0.75 7.39 5.41
N ALA A 156 -0.43 6.31 6.12
CA ALA A 156 -1.43 5.48 6.82
C ALA A 156 -2.15 6.29 7.91
N ILE A 157 -1.43 7.02 8.76
CA ILE A 157 -2.03 7.90 9.78
C ILE A 157 -2.90 8.98 9.13
N LYS A 158 -2.44 9.59 8.03
CA LYS A 158 -3.21 10.63 7.35
C LYS A 158 -4.49 10.07 6.74
N ALA A 159 -4.46 8.85 6.19
CA ALA A 159 -5.65 8.18 5.68
C ALA A 159 -6.69 7.93 6.79
N VAL A 160 -6.26 7.50 7.99
CA VAL A 160 -7.15 7.33 9.15
C VAL A 160 -7.82 8.65 9.52
N LYS A 161 -7.02 9.72 9.70
CA LYS A 161 -7.53 11.04 10.08
C LYS A 161 -8.53 11.60 9.06
N LEU A 162 -8.19 11.53 7.77
CA LEU A 162 -9.09 11.99 6.70
C LEU A 162 -10.36 11.14 6.62
N GLY A 163 -10.25 9.83 6.86
CA GLY A 163 -11.41 8.95 6.93
C GLY A 163 -12.36 9.31 8.06
N GLU A 164 -11.82 9.58 9.26
CA GLU A 164 -12.61 9.99 10.43
C GLU A 164 -13.31 11.34 10.16
N GLU A 165 -12.58 12.30 9.58
CA GLU A 165 -13.13 13.59 9.15
C GLU A 165 -14.27 13.40 8.12
N ALA A 166 -14.10 12.51 7.13
CA ALA A 166 -15.11 12.21 6.12
C ALA A 166 -16.36 11.56 6.72
N CYS A 167 -16.23 10.72 7.76
CA CYS A 167 -17.38 10.09 8.43
C CYS A 167 -18.12 11.00 9.41
N THR A 168 -17.49 12.07 9.92
CA THR A 168 -18.10 12.98 10.91
C THR A 168 -18.96 14.09 10.28
N GLY A 169 -18.96 14.25 8.96
CA GLY A 169 -19.92 15.09 8.24
C GLY A 169 -19.81 16.61 8.50
N LYS A 170 -18.70 17.10 9.07
CA LYS A 170 -18.55 18.51 9.49
C LYS A 170 -18.77 19.58 8.39
N ASN A 171 -18.84 19.18 7.11
CA ASN A 171 -18.98 20.07 5.96
C ASN A 171 -20.19 19.76 5.04
N ALA A 172 -21.11 18.85 5.42
CA ALA A 172 -22.16 18.40 4.50
C ALA A 172 -23.31 19.43 4.38
N ARG A 173 -23.61 19.86 3.15
CA ARG A 173 -24.85 20.58 2.82
C ARG A 173 -26.02 19.58 2.79
N GLU A 174 -27.24 20.02 3.10
CA GLU A 174 -28.45 19.17 3.21
C GLU A 174 -28.74 18.31 1.97
N THR A 175 -28.27 18.71 0.80
CA THR A 175 -28.44 18.00 -0.49
C THR A 175 -27.61 16.70 -0.61
N GLU A 176 -26.66 16.44 0.30
CA GLU A 176 -25.71 15.33 0.21
C GLU A 176 -25.98 14.18 1.22
N ALA A 177 -27.09 14.23 1.96
CA ALA A 177 -27.36 13.31 3.08
C ALA A 177 -27.32 11.80 2.70
N ALA A 178 -27.79 11.44 1.50
CA ALA A 178 -27.73 10.06 1.01
C ALA A 178 -26.29 9.62 0.68
N ALA A 179 -25.49 10.50 0.07
CA ALA A 179 -24.09 10.23 -0.24
C ALA A 179 -23.23 10.15 1.04
N ASP A 180 -23.56 10.97 2.04
CA ASP A 180 -22.93 10.94 3.36
C ASP A 180 -23.23 9.61 4.10
N SER A 181 -24.49 9.15 4.07
CA SER A 181 -24.86 7.83 4.63
C SER A 181 -24.11 6.67 3.97
N LEU A 182 -23.99 6.69 2.64
CA LEU A 182 -23.20 5.71 1.88
C LEU A 182 -21.71 5.78 2.26
N THR A 183 -21.15 6.99 2.38
CA THR A 183 -19.76 7.21 2.78
C THR A 183 -19.48 6.58 4.14
N ARG A 184 -20.31 6.86 5.16
CA ARG A 184 -20.17 6.29 6.51
C ARG A 184 -20.27 4.78 6.54
N THR A 185 -21.05 4.19 5.64
CA THR A 185 -21.25 2.74 5.56
C THR A 185 -20.10 2.04 4.82
N LEU A 186 -19.58 2.63 3.75
CA LEU A 186 -18.64 1.98 2.85
C LEU A 186 -17.18 2.32 3.13
N LEU A 187 -16.87 3.55 3.56
CA LEU A 187 -15.50 4.00 3.77
C LEU A 187 -14.72 3.12 4.78
N PRO A 188 -15.29 2.73 5.94
CA PRO A 188 -14.61 1.81 6.85
C PRO A 188 -14.22 0.47 6.21
N ARG A 189 -15.06 -0.04 5.28
CA ARG A 189 -14.81 -1.30 4.56
C ARG A 189 -13.73 -1.14 3.51
N LEU A 190 -13.73 -0.02 2.79
CA LEU A 190 -12.69 0.31 1.81
C LEU A 190 -11.32 0.54 2.49
N LEU A 191 -11.32 0.97 3.75
CA LEU A 191 -10.12 1.19 4.56
C LEU A 191 -9.59 -0.07 5.27
N LEU A 192 -10.24 -1.23 5.15
CA LEU A 192 -9.75 -2.50 5.74
C LEU A 192 -8.29 -2.85 5.40
N PRO A 193 -7.74 -2.52 4.20
CA PRO A 193 -6.32 -2.73 3.90
C PRO A 193 -5.36 -2.01 4.86
N LEU A 194 -5.82 -1.00 5.62
CA LEU A 194 -5.01 -0.40 6.69
C LEU A 194 -4.58 -1.42 7.75
N ILE A 195 -5.39 -2.45 8.03
CA ILE A 195 -5.09 -3.43 9.08
C ILE A 195 -3.79 -4.20 8.78
N PRO A 196 -3.64 -4.87 7.62
CA PRO A 196 -2.36 -5.51 7.27
C PRO A 196 -1.22 -4.52 7.03
N ILE A 197 -1.50 -3.30 6.57
CA ILE A 197 -0.49 -2.24 6.41
C ILE A 197 0.11 -1.87 7.76
N SER A 198 -0.74 -1.55 8.74
CA SER A 198 -0.33 -1.21 10.10
C SER A 198 0.37 -2.38 10.76
N ASP A 199 -0.18 -3.59 10.68
CA ASP A 199 0.44 -4.80 11.25
C ASP A 199 1.86 -5.04 10.71
N TYR A 200 2.07 -4.86 9.41
CA TYR A 200 3.40 -5.03 8.81
C TYR A 200 4.37 -3.93 9.26
N LEU A 201 3.95 -2.65 9.26
CA LEU A 201 4.79 -1.53 9.70
C LEU A 201 5.20 -1.68 11.17
N ASP A 202 4.25 -2.05 12.04
CA ASP A 202 4.48 -2.28 13.46
C ASP A 202 5.48 -3.44 13.66
N ARG A 203 5.32 -4.56 12.95
CA ARG A 203 6.28 -5.69 13.03
C ARG A 203 7.66 -5.32 12.51
N LEU A 204 7.74 -4.55 11.42
CA LEU A 204 9.01 -4.09 10.88
C LEU A 204 9.76 -3.21 11.89
N ALA A 205 9.06 -2.33 12.60
CA ALA A 205 9.63 -1.48 13.63
C ALA A 205 9.98 -2.29 14.91
N GLU A 206 9.01 -2.99 15.51
CA GLU A 206 9.14 -3.64 16.83
C GLU A 206 9.99 -4.92 16.79
N GLN A 207 9.80 -5.77 15.76
CA GLN A 207 10.47 -7.09 15.67
C GLN A 207 11.73 -7.02 14.81
N GLY A 208 11.65 -6.28 13.70
CA GLY A 208 12.73 -6.18 12.73
C GLY A 208 13.79 -5.15 13.07
N ASN A 209 13.47 -4.14 13.89
CA ASN A 209 14.26 -2.91 14.00
C ASN A 209 14.62 -2.36 12.60
N PHE A 210 13.61 -2.30 11.73
CA PHE A 210 13.71 -1.92 10.31
C PHE A 210 14.57 -2.83 9.42
N ASP A 211 14.98 -4.00 9.91
CA ASP A 211 15.58 -5.05 9.09
C ASP A 211 14.48 -5.93 8.48
N PRO A 212 14.27 -5.89 7.15
CA PRO A 212 13.22 -6.68 6.50
C PRO A 212 13.50 -8.19 6.54
N ARG A 213 14.75 -8.62 6.81
CA ARG A 213 15.14 -10.05 6.86
C ARG A 213 14.67 -10.74 8.13
N LYS A 214 14.44 -9.96 9.20
CA LYS A 214 13.96 -10.44 10.49
C LYS A 214 12.44 -10.55 10.57
N VAL A 215 11.73 -9.94 9.62
CA VAL A 215 10.26 -9.93 9.62
C VAL A 215 9.76 -11.15 8.88
N ASP A 216 8.92 -11.92 9.56
CA ASP A 216 8.34 -13.13 8.99
C ASP A 216 7.45 -12.78 7.78
N GLU A 217 7.62 -13.53 6.68
CA GLU A 217 6.80 -13.38 5.46
C GLU A 217 5.33 -13.76 5.73
N ARG A 218 5.09 -14.56 6.78
CA ARG A 218 3.76 -15.05 7.14
C ARG A 218 2.93 -13.94 7.76
N VAL A 219 1.66 -13.93 7.36
CA VAL A 219 0.65 -13.06 7.94
C VAL A 219 0.44 -13.46 9.41
N SER A 220 0.36 -12.47 10.31
CA SER A 220 0.03 -12.69 11.72
C SER A 220 -1.23 -13.56 11.82
N GLY A 221 -1.19 -14.63 12.63
CA GLY A 221 -2.29 -15.59 12.73
C GLY A 221 -3.63 -14.98 13.18
N THR A 222 -3.59 -13.81 13.82
CA THR A 222 -4.78 -13.08 14.27
C THR A 222 -5.33 -12.10 13.23
N LEU A 223 -4.62 -11.87 12.11
CA LEU A 223 -5.04 -10.90 11.10
C LEU A 223 -6.43 -11.20 10.51
N PRO A 224 -6.79 -12.45 10.15
CA PRO A 224 -8.13 -12.76 9.64
C PRO A 224 -9.23 -12.40 10.63
N PHE A 225 -8.98 -12.64 11.92
CA PHE A 225 -9.91 -12.27 13.00
C PHE A 225 -10.04 -10.75 13.12
N ARG A 226 -8.92 -10.01 13.12
CA ARG A 226 -8.93 -8.53 13.17
C ARG A 226 -9.68 -7.92 12.00
N LEU A 227 -9.45 -8.42 10.78
CA LEU A 227 -10.15 -7.99 9.57
C LEU A 227 -11.66 -8.23 9.69
N SER A 228 -12.06 -9.43 10.10
CA SER A 228 -13.47 -9.82 10.23
C SER A 228 -14.17 -9.00 11.31
N TRP A 229 -13.50 -8.79 12.45
CA TRP A 229 -13.98 -7.98 13.56
C TRP A 229 -14.16 -6.51 13.18
N SER A 230 -13.16 -5.91 12.52
CA SER A 230 -13.26 -4.52 12.06
C SER A 230 -14.33 -4.34 10.97
N ALA A 231 -14.46 -5.30 10.05
CA ALA A 231 -15.50 -5.29 9.03
C ALA A 231 -16.90 -5.38 9.66
N TRP A 232 -17.06 -6.22 10.70
CA TRP A 232 -18.32 -6.36 11.43
C TRP A 232 -18.69 -5.09 12.21
N ARG A 233 -17.73 -4.46 12.89
CA ARG A 233 -17.99 -3.21 13.64
C ARG A 233 -18.22 -2.00 12.73
N ASN A 234 -17.78 -2.06 11.47
CA ASN A 234 -17.88 -0.97 10.50
C ASN A 234 -17.29 0.36 11.02
N VAL A 235 -16.15 0.27 11.71
CA VAL A 235 -15.39 1.42 12.22
C VAL A 235 -14.08 1.51 11.45
N ILE A 236 -13.60 2.74 11.24
CA ILE A 236 -12.31 2.98 10.59
C ILE A 236 -11.22 2.25 11.38
N PRO A 237 -10.38 1.44 10.70
CA PRO A 237 -9.30 0.75 11.38
C PRO A 237 -8.30 1.72 12.02
N SER A 238 -7.78 1.35 13.18
CA SER A 238 -6.67 2.05 13.80
C SER A 238 -5.44 2.03 12.88
N GLY A 239 -4.76 3.17 12.78
CA GLY A 239 -3.49 3.30 12.07
C GLY A 239 -2.35 2.50 12.74
N PRO A 240 -1.14 2.56 12.15
CA PRO A 240 0.05 1.99 12.78
C PRO A 240 0.33 2.66 14.12
N ARG A 241 1.01 1.93 15.02
CA ARG A 241 1.36 2.43 16.36
C ARG A 241 2.38 3.56 16.26
N THR A 242 2.31 4.49 17.22
CA THR A 242 3.24 5.63 17.35
C THR A 242 4.57 5.20 17.91
#